data_AF-A0A6A2Y260-F1
#
_entry.id   AF-A0A6A2Y260-F1
#
_cell.length_a   1.000
_cell.length_b   1.000
_cell.length_c   1.000
_cell.angle_alpha   90.00
_cell.angle_beta   90.00
_cell.angle_gamma   90.00
#
_symmetry.space_group_name_H-M   'P 1'
#
loop_
_entity.id
_entity.type
_entity.pdbx_description
1 polymer ?
#
loop_
_entity_poly.entity_id
_entity_poly.type
_entity_poly.pdbx_seq_one_letter_code
_entity_poly.pdbx_strand_id
1 'polypeptide(L)'
;MLTVFEKSITKSPDALNIPDDSGADSALNNGFLAAHFASIHPGSVTINLGSSGFMAYSLEKQNPLLPKIFAVVDDIFCLFQGHIENVAVLKQQYSLNMTANEGIIVIEAY
;
A
#
# COMPACT_ATOMS: atom_id res chain seq x y z
N MET A 1 -2.89 -4.47 6.94
CA MET A 1 -2.88 -4.23 5.49
C MET A 1 -2.51 -5.54 4.85
N LEU A 2 -3.13 -5.83 3.72
CA LEU A 2 -2.81 -6.95 2.84
C LEU A 2 -2.66 -6.38 1.43
N THR A 3 -1.61 -6.74 0.71
CA THR A 3 -1.46 -6.36 -0.70
C THR A 3 -1.00 -7.58 -1.46
N VAL A 4 -1.64 -7.85 -2.59
CA VAL A 4 -1.33 -8.99 -3.46
C VAL A 4 -1.20 -8.45 -4.88
N PHE A 5 -0.06 -8.73 -5.51
CA PHE A 5 0.25 -8.32 -6.87
C PHE A 5 0.53 -9.54 -7.73
N GLU A 6 0.31 -9.41 -9.04
CA GLU A 6 0.83 -10.41 -9.97
C GLU A 6 2.36 -10.45 -9.95
N LYS A 7 2.90 -11.66 -10.12
CA LYS A 7 4.34 -11.91 -10.22
C LYS A 7 5.01 -11.15 -11.39
N SER A 8 4.23 -10.79 -12.41
CA SER A 8 4.67 -10.00 -13.56
C SER A 8 5.05 -8.56 -13.19
N ILE A 9 4.48 -8.03 -12.10
CA ILE A 9 4.59 -6.61 -11.71
C ILE A 9 5.71 -6.38 -10.69
N THR A 10 5.95 -7.36 -9.82
CA THR A 10 6.97 -7.25 -8.78
C THR A 10 7.64 -8.59 -8.51
N LYS A 11 8.95 -8.53 -8.22
CA LYS A 11 9.70 -9.71 -7.79
C LYS A 11 9.47 -9.94 -6.31
N SER A 12 8.97 -11.11 -5.95
CA SER A 12 8.98 -11.56 -4.56
C SER A 12 10.43 -11.59 -4.06
N PRO A 13 10.70 -11.15 -2.81
CA PRO A 13 12.02 -11.30 -2.21
C PRO A 13 12.47 -12.75 -2.25
N ASP A 14 13.71 -13.01 -2.69
CA ASP A 14 14.23 -14.37 -2.84
C ASP A 14 14.19 -15.16 -1.51
N ALA A 15 14.34 -14.47 -0.38
CA ALA A 15 14.26 -15.06 0.95
C ALA A 15 12.86 -15.60 1.32
N LEU A 16 11.81 -15.18 0.60
CA LEU A 16 10.42 -15.62 0.80
C LEU A 16 9.98 -16.62 -0.28
N ASN A 17 10.84 -16.96 -1.24
CA ASN A 17 10.55 -17.98 -2.24
C ASN A 17 10.73 -19.37 -1.61
N ILE A 18 9.61 -20.05 -1.37
CA ILE A 18 9.59 -21.45 -0.94
C ILE A 18 9.79 -22.32 -2.19
N PRO A 19 10.79 -23.22 -2.23
CA PRO A 19 10.91 -24.18 -3.32
C PRO A 19 9.67 -25.08 -3.37
N ASP A 20 9.12 -25.31 -4.58
CA ASP A 20 7.99 -26.20 -4.87
C ASP A 20 6.56 -25.73 -4.51
N ASP A 21 6.30 -24.43 -4.44
CA ASP A 21 4.92 -23.94 -4.30
C ASP A 21 4.15 -23.93 -5.64
N SER A 22 3.55 -25.09 -5.96
CA SER A 22 2.64 -25.28 -7.09
C SER A 22 1.21 -24.76 -6.84
N GLY A 23 0.95 -24.14 -5.68
CA GLY A 23 -0.39 -23.66 -5.27
C GLY A 23 -0.56 -22.12 -5.23
N ALA A 24 0.50 -21.37 -5.47
CA ALA A 24 0.53 -19.91 -5.31
C ALA A 24 -0.35 -19.12 -6.31
N ASP A 25 -0.77 -19.74 -7.42
CA ASP A 25 -1.53 -19.09 -8.50
C ASP A 25 -2.97 -18.69 -8.12
N SER A 26 -3.44 -19.02 -6.91
CA SER A 26 -4.83 -18.84 -6.50
C SER A 26 -5.13 -17.53 -5.73
N ALA A 27 -4.11 -16.81 -5.25
CA ALA A 27 -4.28 -15.68 -4.34
C ALA A 27 -5.05 -14.49 -4.97
N LEU A 28 -4.90 -14.28 -6.28
CA LEU A 28 -5.54 -13.21 -7.03
C LEU A 28 -6.87 -13.63 -7.68
N ASN A 29 -6.99 -14.90 -8.06
CA ASN A 29 -8.01 -15.35 -9.00
C ASN A 29 -9.45 -15.21 -8.51
N ASN A 30 -9.69 -15.22 -7.20
CA ASN A 30 -11.05 -15.25 -6.65
C ASN A 30 -11.37 -14.11 -5.67
N GLY A 31 -10.43 -13.17 -5.44
CA GLY A 31 -10.61 -12.12 -4.43
C GLY A 31 -10.84 -12.63 -3.00
N PHE A 32 -10.66 -13.93 -2.76
CA PHE A 32 -10.95 -14.60 -1.49
C PHE A 32 -10.21 -13.95 -0.34
N LEU A 33 -8.92 -13.65 -0.53
CA LEU A 33 -8.09 -13.03 0.50
C LEU A 33 -8.58 -11.61 0.86
N ALA A 34 -9.06 -10.84 -0.11
CA ALA A 34 -9.65 -9.52 0.14
C ALA A 34 -10.97 -9.66 0.93
N ALA A 35 -11.84 -10.58 0.52
CA ALA A 35 -13.10 -10.84 1.23
C ALA A 35 -12.87 -11.35 2.66
N HIS A 36 -11.90 -12.25 2.83
CA HIS A 36 -11.51 -12.76 4.14
C HIS A 36 -10.92 -11.65 5.02
N PHE A 37 -10.04 -10.81 4.48
CA PHE A 37 -9.51 -9.65 5.19
C PHE A 37 -10.65 -8.73 5.66
N ALA A 38 -11.63 -8.47 4.80
CA ALA A 38 -12.78 -7.64 5.14
C ALA A 38 -13.68 -8.27 6.22
N SER A 39 -13.78 -9.60 6.27
CA SER A 39 -14.52 -10.31 7.32
C SER A 39 -13.88 -10.18 8.70
N ILE A 40 -12.54 -10.13 8.75
CA ILE A 40 -11.77 -9.99 10.01
C ILE A 40 -11.67 -8.53 10.44
N HIS A 41 -11.68 -7.60 9.49
CA HIS A 41 -11.50 -6.17 9.72
C HIS A 41 -12.71 -5.37 9.21
N PRO A 42 -13.79 -5.27 10.03
CA PRO A 42 -14.90 -4.37 9.76
C PRO A 42 -14.44 -2.94 9.41
N GLY A 43 -15.02 -2.35 8.37
CA GLY A 43 -14.65 -1.01 7.91
C GLY A 43 -13.32 -0.94 7.15
N SER A 44 -12.74 -2.08 6.79
CA SER A 44 -11.63 -2.12 5.84
C SER A 44 -12.03 -1.62 4.44
N VAL A 45 -11.06 -1.09 3.73
CA VAL A 45 -11.16 -0.60 2.36
C VAL A 45 -10.32 -1.50 1.47
N THR A 46 -10.90 -1.97 0.36
CA THR A 46 -10.16 -2.70 -0.67
C THR A 46 -10.08 -1.86 -1.93
N ILE A 47 -8.87 -1.66 -2.43
CA ILE A 47 -8.53 -1.02 -3.69
C ILE A 47 -8.20 -2.14 -4.67
N ASN A 48 -8.99 -2.25 -5.74
CA ASN A 48 -8.77 -3.23 -6.80
C ASN A 48 -7.98 -2.56 -7.94
N LEU A 49 -6.87 -3.18 -8.36
CA LEU A 49 -5.99 -2.70 -9.42
C LEU A 49 -6.20 -3.45 -10.74
N GLY A 50 -7.39 -4.03 -10.95
CA GLY A 50 -7.72 -4.83 -12.12
C GLY A 50 -7.00 -6.17 -12.11
N SER A 51 -6.42 -6.56 -13.25
CA SER A 51 -5.61 -7.78 -13.35
C SER A 51 -4.28 -7.67 -12.60
N SER A 52 -3.83 -6.46 -12.25
CA SER A 52 -2.54 -6.25 -11.61
C SER A 52 -2.50 -6.67 -10.14
N GLY A 53 -3.65 -6.72 -9.47
CA GLY A 53 -3.75 -7.14 -8.07
C GLY A 53 -4.76 -6.35 -7.25
N PHE A 54 -4.61 -6.40 -5.93
CA PHE A 54 -5.43 -5.62 -5.01
C PHE A 54 -4.66 -5.24 -3.74
N MET A 55 -5.14 -4.20 -3.07
CA MET A 55 -4.69 -3.76 -1.75
C MET A 55 -5.90 -3.68 -0.82
N ALA A 56 -5.81 -4.27 0.37
CA ALA A 56 -6.81 -4.18 1.42
C ALA A 56 -6.21 -3.56 2.68
N TYR A 57 -6.93 -2.59 3.25
CA TYR A 57 -6.45 -1.74 4.33
C TYR A 57 -7.51 -1.59 5.41
N SER A 58 -7.10 -1.51 6.68
CA SER A 58 -8.00 -1.23 7.81
C SER A 58 -7.35 -0.22 8.75
N LEU A 59 -8.20 0.65 9.33
CA LEU A 59 -7.86 1.61 10.37
C LEU A 59 -7.87 1.00 11.78
N GLU A 60 -8.25 -0.26 11.92
CA GLU A 60 -8.24 -0.94 13.21
C GLU A 60 -6.82 -1.06 13.78
N LYS A 61 -6.71 -0.89 15.11
CA LYS A 61 -5.45 -1.04 15.86
C LYS A 61 -4.30 -0.20 15.29
N GLN A 62 -4.59 0.99 14.76
CA GLN A 62 -3.54 1.91 14.34
C GLN A 62 -2.63 2.25 15.53
N ASN A 63 -1.32 2.18 15.29
CA ASN A 63 -0.34 2.64 16.24
C ASN A 63 -0.28 4.18 16.15
N PRO A 64 -0.58 4.91 17.23
CA PRO A 64 -0.53 6.38 17.22
C PRO A 64 0.85 6.94 16.88
N LEU A 65 1.92 6.17 17.10
CA LEU A 65 3.30 6.55 16.80
C LEU A 65 3.69 6.33 15.33
N LEU A 66 2.91 5.54 14.59
CA LEU A 66 3.16 5.22 13.18
C LEU A 66 1.89 5.52 12.38
N PRO A 67 1.60 6.81 12.13
CA PRO A 67 0.43 7.19 11.36
C PRO A 67 0.51 6.57 9.97
N LYS A 68 -0.63 6.15 9.46
CA LYS A 68 -0.77 5.62 8.10
C LYS A 68 -1.57 6.61 7.28
N ILE A 69 -1.01 7.01 6.15
CA ILE A 69 -1.57 8.00 5.24
C ILE A 69 -1.75 7.35 3.89
N PHE A 70 -2.93 7.53 3.31
CA PHE A 70 -3.19 7.18 1.92
C PHE A 70 -3.24 8.46 1.10
N ALA A 71 -2.38 8.57 0.08
CA ALA A 71 -2.27 9.72 -0.80
C ALA A 71 -2.40 9.28 -2.25
N VAL A 72 -2.96 10.16 -3.07
CA VAL A 72 -3.09 9.97 -4.51
C VAL A 72 -2.75 11.29 -5.19
N VAL A 73 -1.81 11.25 -6.13
CA VAL A 73 -1.43 12.37 -7.00
C VAL A 73 -1.20 11.80 -8.40
N ASP A 74 -1.84 12.37 -9.41
CA ASP A 74 -1.68 11.98 -10.83
C ASP A 74 -1.72 10.46 -11.08
N ASP A 75 -2.74 9.80 -10.53
CA ASP A 75 -2.95 8.34 -10.58
C ASP A 75 -1.82 7.48 -9.96
N ILE A 76 -0.91 8.09 -9.21
CA ILE A 76 0.06 7.41 -8.36
C ILE A 76 -0.53 7.26 -6.96
N PHE A 77 -0.68 6.01 -6.52
CA PHE A 77 -1.24 5.67 -5.22
C PHE A 77 -0.12 5.36 -4.22
N CYS A 78 -0.08 6.07 -3.10
CA CYS A 78 0.88 5.82 -2.03
C CYS A 78 0.17 5.50 -0.72
N LEU A 79 0.58 4.39 -0.10
CA LEU A 79 0.31 4.15 1.31
C LEU A 79 1.60 4.34 2.10
N PHE A 80 1.67 5.44 2.84
CA PHE A 80 2.78 5.77 3.70
C PHE A 80 2.48 5.36 5.14
N GLN A 81 3.45 4.76 5.83
CA GLN A 81 3.36 4.47 7.26
C GLN A 81 4.63 4.96 7.96
N GLY A 82 4.46 5.89 8.91
CA GLY A 82 5.55 6.47 9.67
C GLY A 82 5.46 7.98 9.73
N HIS A 83 6.60 8.64 9.92
CA HIS A 83 6.69 10.10 9.98
C HIS A 83 8.00 10.56 9.32
N ILE A 84 7.94 11.68 8.61
CA ILE A 84 9.10 12.32 7.99
C ILE A 84 9.45 13.56 8.81
N GLU A 85 10.67 13.64 9.32
CA GLU A 85 11.06 14.73 10.23
C GLU A 85 11.26 16.08 9.51
N ASN A 86 11.75 16.06 8.28
CA ASN A 86 12.14 17.24 7.51
C ASN A 86 11.07 17.71 6.49
N VAL A 87 9.78 17.49 6.78
CA VAL A 87 8.65 17.82 5.88
C VAL A 87 8.69 19.24 5.33
N ALA A 88 8.99 20.25 6.16
CA ALA A 88 9.02 21.64 5.72
C ALA A 88 10.10 21.89 4.64
N VAL A 89 11.28 21.30 4.82
CA VAL A 89 12.40 21.38 3.86
C VAL A 89 12.02 20.68 2.56
N LEU A 90 11.43 19.49 2.65
CA LEU A 90 11.01 18.74 1.46
C LEU A 90 9.91 19.46 0.68
N LYS A 91 8.92 20.05 1.35
CA LYS A 91 7.90 20.88 0.69
C LYS A 91 8.52 22.03 -0.10
N GLN A 92 9.50 22.72 0.49
CA GLN A 92 10.19 23.80 -0.20
C GLN A 92 11.01 23.30 -1.39
N GLN A 93 11.77 22.21 -1.21
CA GLN A 93 12.64 21.65 -2.24
C GLN A 93 11.85 21.15 -3.45
N TYR A 94 10.72 20.49 -3.23
CA TYR A 94 9.84 19.99 -4.29
C TYR A 94 8.77 20.99 -4.72
N SER A 95 8.81 22.23 -4.22
CA SER A 95 7.81 23.27 -4.53
C SER A 95 6.36 22.84 -4.28
N LEU A 96 6.13 22.06 -3.22
CA LEU A 96 4.82 21.53 -2.87
C LEU A 96 3.99 22.54 -2.08
N ASN A 97 2.66 22.42 -2.22
CA ASN A 97 1.73 23.26 -1.48
C ASN A 97 1.75 22.98 0.05
N MET A 98 1.16 23.89 0.83
CA MET A 98 1.12 23.74 2.29
C MET A 98 0.34 22.49 2.75
N THR A 99 -0.61 22.02 1.95
CA THR A 99 -1.44 20.86 2.25
C THR A 99 -0.78 19.51 1.94
N ALA A 100 0.39 19.50 1.31
CA ALA A 100 1.12 18.27 1.03
C ALA A 100 1.43 17.53 2.35
N ASN A 101 1.16 16.24 2.39
CA ASN A 101 1.49 15.38 3.53
C ASN A 101 2.66 14.46 3.16
N GLU A 102 3.09 13.61 4.08
CA GLU A 102 4.22 12.69 3.86
C GLU A 102 3.98 11.74 2.68
N GLY A 103 2.74 11.29 2.46
CA GLY A 103 2.41 10.45 1.30
C GLY A 103 2.57 11.19 -0.03
N ILE A 104 2.14 12.45 -0.10
CA ILE A 104 2.34 13.31 -1.29
C ILE A 104 3.84 13.55 -1.51
N ILE A 105 4.59 13.86 -0.45
CA ILE A 105 6.04 14.07 -0.54
C ILE A 105 6.75 12.83 -1.10
N VAL A 106 6.34 11.62 -0.70
CA VAL A 106 6.92 10.37 -1.22
C VAL A 106 6.58 10.17 -2.69
N ILE A 107 5.35 10.48 -3.12
CA ILE A 107 4.97 10.41 -4.53
C ILE A 107 5.82 11.35 -5.38
N GLU A 108 5.98 12.60 -4.95
CA GLU A 108 6.69 13.66 -5.69
C GLU A 108 8.21 13.44 -5.73
N ALA A 109 8.75 12.69 -4.79
CA ALA A 109 10.17 12.36 -4.73
C ALA A 109 10.56 11.15 -5.60
N TYR A 110 9.59 10.38 -6.10
CA TYR A 110 9.81 9.16 -6.88
C TYR A 110 9.61 9.43 -8.38
#